data_AF-J3P0M0-F1
#
_entry.id   AF-J3P0M0-F1
#
_cell.length_a   1.000
_cell.length_b   1.000
_cell.length_c   1.000
_cell.angle_alpha   90.00
_cell.angle_beta   90.00
_cell.angle_gamma   90.00
#
_symmetry.space_group_name_H-M   'P 1'
#
loop_
_entity.id
_entity.type
_entity.pdbx_description
1 polymer ?
#
loop_
_entity_poly.entity_id
_entity_poly.type
_entity_poly.pdbx_seq_one_letter_code
_entity_poly.pdbx_strand_id
1 'polypeptide(L)'
;MQASFSFKGSESDWRRWAGGWRSKRNATPSRRHHLSNAAKDGGNLEMWSTLRRGSGGDVCFRTAERSDDTLVPDQGGSSLPLDTPGVCFYYKECPQPPSVISPVACQRRPLTVARTAPVLTPSPPLPSHPSVCLLRDLSIAAPHTTPPAMKFSLAAAAVAACAPLASGHAIFQKLSVNGKDQGQLNGIRAPNNNNPVSDVNSNSLTCGSPGTTSQKVIDVAAGDKLGAYYGHVIGGAQFANDRDHPIAASHKGPIQVYLAKVDNAATASSNGQNWFKIESQGFNSQTKKWAVDALIANQGWFYFNLPACVAPGQYLMRVELLALHSANRPNQFQFYSSCAQIRVSGSGKLAPAQTVRFPGAYTANDRGILVNIYGVAGATDMASSGGVYYPPGPPVVTC
;
A
#
# COMPACT_ATOMS: atom_id res chain seq x y z
N MET A 1 16.26 48.32 -36.97
CA MET A 1 16.10 47.86 -38.38
C MET A 1 15.72 46.39 -38.33
N GLN A 2 14.51 46.08 -38.77
CA GLN A 2 13.95 44.72 -38.90
C GLN A 2 14.54 44.03 -40.13
N ALA A 3 14.73 42.71 -40.05
CA ALA A 3 14.70 41.85 -41.22
C ALA A 3 14.02 40.51 -40.85
N SER A 4 12.82 40.32 -41.40
CA SER A 4 12.08 39.06 -41.55
C SER A 4 12.41 38.52 -42.97
N PHE A 5 12.40 37.23 -43.30
CA PHE A 5 11.26 36.31 -43.42
C PHE A 5 11.75 34.88 -43.75
N SER A 6 10.80 33.93 -43.71
CA SER A 6 10.93 32.48 -43.71
C SER A 6 10.48 31.80 -45.02
N PHE A 7 10.82 30.49 -45.12
CA PHE A 7 10.11 29.34 -45.72
C PHE A 7 10.55 28.69 -47.06
N LYS A 8 10.93 27.40 -46.90
CA LYS A 8 10.61 26.13 -47.63
C LYS A 8 10.62 26.04 -49.18
N GLY A 9 11.20 24.93 -49.66
CA GLY A 9 10.89 24.28 -50.94
C GLY A 9 10.48 22.80 -50.73
N SER A 10 9.58 22.31 -51.58
CA SER A 10 8.80 21.07 -51.47
C SER A 10 8.88 20.19 -52.74
N GLU A 11 8.62 18.88 -52.56
CA GLU A 11 7.83 17.94 -53.40
C GLU A 11 8.30 17.49 -54.80
N SER A 12 8.49 16.17 -54.99
CA SER A 12 7.85 15.40 -56.09
C SER A 12 8.15 13.88 -56.05
N ASP A 13 7.07 13.10 -56.05
CA ASP A 13 6.94 11.63 -56.11
C ASP A 13 7.36 10.98 -57.44
N TRP A 14 7.89 9.74 -57.40
CA TRP A 14 7.64 8.70 -58.42
C TRP A 14 7.64 7.28 -57.79
N ARG A 15 6.64 6.46 -58.16
CA ARG A 15 6.29 5.15 -57.57
C ARG A 15 6.90 3.94 -58.31
N ARG A 16 7.26 2.91 -57.50
CA ARG A 16 7.14 1.43 -57.64
C ARG A 16 7.09 0.77 -59.03
N TRP A 17 7.93 -0.27 -59.20
CA TRP A 17 7.51 -1.58 -59.74
C TRP A 17 8.16 -2.73 -58.95
N ALA A 18 7.42 -3.83 -58.80
CA ALA A 18 7.78 -5.03 -58.05
C ALA A 18 8.30 -6.14 -58.98
N GLY A 19 9.20 -6.98 -58.47
CA GLY A 19 9.60 -8.25 -59.08
C GLY A 19 10.28 -9.13 -58.04
N GLY A 20 9.62 -10.24 -57.67
CA GLY A 20 10.15 -11.21 -56.69
C GLY A 20 11.04 -12.28 -57.31
N TRP A 21 11.72 -13.07 -56.47
CA TRP A 21 11.65 -14.54 -56.42
C TRP A 21 12.55 -15.10 -55.29
N ARG A 22 11.95 -16.03 -54.53
CA ARG A 22 12.42 -17.05 -53.57
C ARG A 22 13.93 -17.25 -53.30
N SER A 23 14.26 -17.52 -52.02
CA SER A 23 14.62 -18.89 -51.55
C SER A 23 14.98 -18.94 -50.05
N LYS A 24 14.57 -20.03 -49.41
CA LYS A 24 14.78 -20.44 -48.01
C LYS A 24 16.27 -20.59 -47.63
N ARG A 25 16.60 -20.34 -46.35
CA ARG A 25 17.04 -21.38 -45.37
C ARG A 25 17.46 -20.76 -44.02
N ASN A 26 16.90 -21.33 -42.95
CA ASN A 26 17.46 -21.32 -41.60
C ASN A 26 18.84 -21.99 -41.61
N ALA A 27 19.81 -21.39 -40.93
CA ALA A 27 20.84 -22.10 -40.15
C ALA A 27 21.75 -21.08 -39.45
N THR A 28 21.70 -21.08 -38.11
CA THR A 28 22.81 -20.64 -37.26
C THR A 28 24.05 -21.49 -37.59
N PRO A 29 25.27 -20.92 -37.57
CA PRO A 29 26.17 -21.36 -36.49
C PRO A 29 27.17 -20.30 -35.98
N SER A 30 27.46 -20.44 -34.70
CA SER A 30 28.73 -20.24 -33.97
C SER A 30 29.86 -19.36 -34.54
N ARG A 31 30.27 -18.41 -33.68
CA ARG A 31 31.63 -17.92 -33.39
C ARG A 31 32.77 -18.31 -34.35
N ARG A 32 33.47 -17.30 -34.86
CA ARG A 32 34.94 -17.33 -35.00
C ARG A 32 35.52 -15.91 -34.90
N HIS A 33 36.60 -15.77 -34.13
CA HIS A 33 37.41 -14.58 -33.92
C HIS A 33 38.57 -14.48 -34.93
N HIS A 34 39.13 -13.26 -34.99
CA HIS A 34 40.40 -12.80 -35.61
C HIS A 34 40.33 -12.53 -37.12
N LEU A 35 40.83 -11.40 -37.66
CA LEU A 35 42.13 -10.72 -37.50
C LEU A 35 41.96 -9.21 -37.85
N SER A 36 42.31 -8.28 -36.94
CA SER A 36 43.55 -7.48 -36.86
C SER A 36 43.78 -6.42 -37.96
N ASN A 37 43.92 -5.17 -37.55
CA ASN A 37 44.93 -4.24 -38.09
C ASN A 37 45.39 -3.30 -36.97
N ALA A 38 46.71 -3.18 -36.84
CA ALA A 38 47.42 -2.47 -35.79
C ALA A 38 47.95 -1.12 -36.29
N ALA A 39 48.04 -0.13 -35.40
CA ALA A 39 48.97 1.00 -35.52
C ALA A 39 49.39 1.53 -34.13
N LYS A 40 50.68 1.30 -33.86
CA LYS A 40 51.68 1.91 -32.97
C LYS A 40 51.31 3.10 -32.06
N ASP A 41 51.64 2.94 -30.77
CA ASP A 41 52.61 3.69 -29.93
C ASP A 41 52.46 3.09 -28.51
N GLY A 42 53.44 2.67 -27.70
CA GLY A 42 54.82 3.10 -27.47
C GLY A 42 54.98 3.29 -25.94
N GLY A 43 55.12 2.21 -25.14
CA GLY A 43 55.32 2.30 -23.69
C GLY A 43 55.30 0.95 -22.92
N ASN A 44 56.46 0.55 -22.39
CA ASN A 44 56.76 -0.56 -21.47
C ASN A 44 56.10 -0.34 -20.08
N LEU A 45 55.71 -1.29 -19.20
CA LEU A 45 56.12 -2.67 -18.86
C LEU A 45 54.99 -3.39 -18.07
N GLU A 46 54.97 -4.73 -18.23
CA GLU A 46 54.61 -5.81 -17.29
C GLU A 46 53.42 -5.69 -16.31
N MET A 47 52.44 -6.60 -16.46
CA MET A 47 51.92 -7.38 -15.32
C MET A 47 51.32 -8.73 -15.75
N TRP A 48 51.56 -9.71 -14.89
CA TRP A 48 51.42 -11.16 -15.08
C TRP A 48 49.96 -11.66 -15.14
N SER A 49 49.76 -12.75 -15.87
CA SER A 49 48.54 -13.56 -15.84
C SER A 49 48.70 -14.75 -14.89
N THR A 50 47.75 -14.94 -13.98
CA THR A 50 47.49 -16.24 -13.34
C THR A 50 46.01 -16.37 -12.97
N LEU A 51 45.38 -17.41 -13.53
CA LEU A 51 44.09 -17.96 -13.11
C LEU A 51 44.30 -18.87 -11.89
N ARG A 52 43.43 -18.79 -10.86
CA ARG A 52 42.73 -19.95 -10.24
C ARG A 52 41.78 -19.58 -9.08
N ARG A 53 40.61 -20.24 -9.12
CA ARG A 53 39.68 -20.75 -8.08
C ARG A 53 39.61 -20.09 -6.68
N GLY A 54 38.38 -19.72 -6.30
CA GLY A 54 37.55 -20.50 -5.36
C GLY A 54 37.64 -20.18 -3.86
N SER A 55 36.52 -19.65 -3.34
CA SER A 55 35.94 -19.83 -1.98
C SER A 55 36.83 -19.67 -0.74
N GLY A 56 36.57 -18.60 0.02
CA GLY A 56 36.94 -18.50 1.44
C GLY A 56 35.77 -17.90 2.23
N GLY A 57 35.14 -18.74 3.05
CA GLY A 57 34.38 -18.32 4.23
C GLY A 57 35.17 -18.73 5.46
N ASP A 58 35.18 -17.89 6.50
CA ASP A 58 35.80 -18.22 7.77
C ASP A 58 34.74 -18.70 8.77
N VAL A 59 34.94 -19.94 9.21
CA VAL A 59 34.28 -20.62 10.33
C VAL A 59 35.27 -20.66 11.48
N CYS A 60 34.86 -20.22 12.68
CA CYS A 60 35.63 -20.44 13.90
C CYS A 60 35.43 -21.88 14.41
N PHE A 61 36.54 -22.59 14.62
CA PHE A 61 36.57 -23.90 15.27
C PHE A 61 36.68 -23.78 16.80
N ARG A 62 36.01 -24.72 17.50
CA ARG A 62 36.26 -25.08 18.90
C ARG A 62 37.14 -26.33 18.91
N THR A 63 38.27 -26.29 19.62
CA THR A 63 39.16 -27.43 19.84
C THR A 63 38.66 -28.31 20.98
N ALA A 64 38.59 -29.62 20.75
CA ALA A 64 38.63 -30.63 21.80
C ALA A 64 39.50 -31.81 21.29
N GLU A 65 40.49 -32.16 22.09
CA GLU A 65 41.49 -33.19 21.86
C GLU A 65 40.89 -34.61 21.91
N ARG A 66 41.29 -35.51 21.01
CA ARG A 66 41.89 -36.80 21.41
C ARG A 66 42.55 -37.55 20.23
N SER A 67 43.57 -38.29 20.63
CA SER A 67 44.58 -39.09 19.96
C SER A 67 44.11 -40.37 19.24
N ASP A 68 44.78 -40.66 18.14
CA ASP A 68 45.27 -41.93 17.55
C ASP A 68 44.46 -43.25 17.54
N ASP A 69 44.67 -43.92 16.38
CA ASP A 69 44.68 -45.34 16.03
C ASP A 69 43.40 -46.17 15.78
N THR A 70 43.27 -46.50 14.49
CA THR A 70 42.83 -47.74 13.80
C THR A 70 41.89 -48.78 14.44
N LEU A 71 40.97 -49.24 13.56
CA LEU A 71 40.30 -50.55 13.41
C LEU A 71 38.76 -50.55 13.56
N VAL A 72 38.13 -51.21 12.59
CA VAL A 72 36.71 -51.55 12.34
C VAL A 72 36.45 -53.00 12.86
N PRO A 73 35.23 -53.58 13.05
CA PRO A 73 33.82 -53.13 12.93
C PRO A 73 32.86 -53.49 14.12
N ASP A 74 31.60 -53.03 13.99
CA ASP A 74 30.33 -53.77 14.14
C ASP A 74 29.38 -53.52 15.35
N GLN A 75 28.08 -53.62 15.02
CA GLN A 75 26.86 -53.86 15.83
C GLN A 75 26.15 -52.70 16.58
N GLY A 76 24.97 -52.34 16.05
CA GLY A 76 23.68 -52.57 16.76
C GLY A 76 23.07 -51.51 17.71
N GLY A 77 21.80 -51.15 17.43
CA GLY A 77 20.79 -50.69 18.41
C GLY A 77 20.74 -49.17 18.67
N SER A 78 19.73 -48.39 18.26
CA SER A 78 18.28 -48.34 18.60
C SER A 78 17.91 -47.32 19.72
N SER A 79 16.85 -46.56 19.43
CA SER A 79 15.93 -45.77 20.31
C SER A 79 16.45 -44.47 20.96
N LEU A 80 16.02 -43.26 20.53
CA LEU A 80 14.77 -42.49 20.81
C LEU A 80 14.91 -41.56 22.07
N PRO A 81 14.10 -40.49 22.25
CA PRO A 81 14.40 -39.13 21.82
C PRO A 81 14.53 -38.10 22.97
N LEU A 82 15.09 -36.94 22.65
CA LEU A 82 15.16 -35.75 23.51
C LEU A 82 13.83 -34.98 23.46
N ASP A 83 13.15 -34.85 24.61
CA ASP A 83 12.10 -33.88 24.86
C ASP A 83 12.56 -32.92 25.97
N THR A 84 12.75 -31.65 25.63
CA THR A 84 12.67 -30.51 26.58
C THR A 84 12.51 -29.21 25.80
N PRO A 85 11.47 -28.38 26.07
CA PRO A 85 11.28 -27.11 25.39
C PRO A 85 12.17 -26.02 26.00
N GLY A 86 13.13 -25.53 25.20
CA GLY A 86 13.94 -24.37 25.53
C GLY A 86 13.15 -23.07 25.37
N VAL A 87 13.12 -22.27 26.44
CA VAL A 87 12.62 -20.89 26.48
C VAL A 87 13.61 -19.98 25.76
N CYS A 88 13.19 -19.33 24.66
CA CYS A 88 14.00 -18.33 23.96
C CYS A 88 13.71 -16.92 24.50
N PHE A 89 14.72 -16.29 25.11
CA PHE A 89 14.72 -14.85 25.38
C PHE A 89 15.26 -14.10 24.16
N TYR A 90 14.47 -13.16 23.62
CA TYR A 90 14.92 -12.21 22.60
C TYR A 90 15.62 -11.02 23.27
N TYR A 91 16.87 -10.76 22.91
CA TYR A 91 17.52 -9.47 23.14
C TYR A 91 17.35 -8.56 21.92
N LYS A 92 17.05 -7.30 22.19
CA LYS A 92 16.86 -6.21 21.23
C LYS A 92 18.15 -5.39 21.16
N GLU A 93 18.84 -5.41 20.03
CA GLU A 93 19.95 -4.49 19.76
C GLU A 93 19.47 -3.32 18.89
N CYS A 94 19.82 -2.09 19.30
CA CYS A 94 19.79 -0.92 18.44
C CYS A 94 21.22 -0.34 18.32
N PRO A 95 21.59 0.22 17.15
CA PRO A 95 22.97 0.53 16.78
C PRO A 95 23.37 1.95 17.19
N GLN A 96 24.65 2.21 17.48
CA GLN A 96 25.39 3.48 17.25
C GLN A 96 26.91 3.22 17.31
N PRO A 97 27.75 3.96 16.54
CA PRO A 97 28.73 4.90 17.17
C PRO A 97 29.07 6.12 16.24
N PRO A 98 30.08 7.02 16.51
CA PRO A 98 31.03 7.14 17.65
C PRO A 98 31.19 8.59 18.27
N SER A 99 31.51 8.68 19.59
CA SER A 99 32.75 9.24 20.24
C SER A 99 32.68 10.76 20.61
N VAL A 100 33.16 11.37 21.74
CA VAL A 100 34.33 11.24 22.67
C VAL A 100 34.13 12.12 23.97
N ILE A 101 34.48 11.60 25.19
CA ILE A 101 35.00 12.22 26.48
C ILE A 101 34.14 13.27 27.27
N SER A 102 33.93 13.34 28.62
CA SER A 102 34.63 12.94 29.87
C SER A 102 33.65 12.80 31.09
N PRO A 103 34.07 12.33 32.29
CA PRO A 103 33.20 11.70 33.31
C PRO A 103 32.83 12.59 34.52
N VAL A 104 31.59 12.46 35.04
CA VAL A 104 31.26 12.86 36.42
C VAL A 104 30.27 11.88 37.06
N ALA A 105 30.75 11.27 38.15
CA ALA A 105 30.07 10.73 39.33
C ALA A 105 28.75 9.93 39.18
N CYS A 106 28.88 8.63 39.44
CA CYS A 106 27.80 7.72 39.79
C CYS A 106 27.32 8.01 41.23
N GLN A 107 26.04 8.36 41.42
CA GLN A 107 25.38 8.27 42.74
C GLN A 107 24.12 7.43 42.63
N ARG A 108 24.11 6.32 43.38
CA ARG A 108 22.96 5.45 43.63
C ARG A 108 21.98 6.19 44.54
N ARG A 109 20.69 6.20 44.20
CA ARG A 109 19.60 6.43 45.18
C ARG A 109 18.61 5.26 45.12
N PRO A 110 18.23 4.68 46.26
CA PRO A 110 17.35 3.52 46.33
C PRO A 110 15.88 3.88 46.11
N LEU A 111 15.14 2.98 45.46
CA LEU A 111 13.68 2.99 45.39
C LEU A 111 13.07 2.77 46.77
N THR A 112 12.18 3.66 47.20
CA THR A 112 11.28 3.41 48.33
C THR A 112 9.92 3.00 47.79
N VAL A 113 9.56 1.73 48.02
CA VAL A 113 8.22 1.19 47.81
C VAL A 113 7.35 1.63 48.98
N ALA A 114 6.33 2.46 48.73
CA ALA A 114 5.30 2.77 49.70
C ALA A 114 4.04 1.94 49.39
N ARG A 115 3.78 1.00 50.29
CA ARG A 115 2.63 0.08 50.33
C ARG A 115 1.61 0.69 51.29
N THR A 116 0.44 1.10 50.81
CA THR A 116 -0.75 1.26 51.67
C THR A 116 -2.01 0.90 50.90
N ALA A 117 -2.74 -0.07 51.43
CA ALA A 117 -4.13 -0.38 51.11
C ALA A 117 -4.99 0.04 52.31
N PRO A 118 -6.28 0.34 52.12
CA PRO A 118 -7.25 0.10 53.16
C PRO A 118 -8.35 -0.88 52.73
N VAL A 119 -8.81 -1.59 53.76
CA VAL A 119 -9.76 -2.70 53.78
C VAL A 119 -11.22 -2.21 53.74
N LEU A 120 -12.06 -3.09 53.19
CA LEU A 120 -13.52 -3.04 53.02
C LEU A 120 -14.32 -2.79 54.32
N THR A 121 -15.46 -2.10 54.19
CA THR A 121 -16.68 -2.37 54.98
C THR A 121 -17.93 -2.17 54.11
N PRO A 122 -18.95 -3.06 54.15
CA PRO A 122 -20.22 -2.90 53.43
C PRO A 122 -21.40 -2.63 54.38
N SER A 123 -22.39 -1.83 53.94
CA SER A 123 -23.81 -1.81 54.38
C SER A 123 -24.53 -0.58 53.81
N PRO A 124 -25.88 -0.50 53.73
CA PRO A 124 -26.91 -1.50 53.45
C PRO A 124 -27.85 -1.04 52.28
N PRO A 125 -28.75 -1.90 51.74
CA PRO A 125 -29.72 -1.50 50.71
C PRO A 125 -31.14 -1.24 51.28
N LEU A 126 -31.95 -0.45 50.54
CA LEU A 126 -33.45 -0.32 50.48
C LEU A 126 -33.94 1.15 50.53
N PRO A 127 -35.12 1.52 49.96
CA PRO A 127 -36.32 0.69 49.81
C PRO A 127 -37.05 0.65 48.46
N SER A 128 -37.84 -0.41 48.38
CA SER A 128 -38.90 -0.79 47.45
C SER A 128 -40.09 0.17 47.39
N HIS A 129 -40.73 0.28 46.22
CA HIS A 129 -42.17 0.55 46.12
C HIS A 129 -42.86 -0.40 45.11
N PRO A 130 -44.16 -0.69 45.30
CA PRO A 130 -44.80 -1.91 44.83
C PRO A 130 -45.78 -1.68 43.66
N SER A 131 -46.13 -2.76 42.95
CA SER A 131 -47.44 -3.10 42.34
C SER A 131 -47.20 -4.28 41.40
N VAL A 132 -47.36 -5.54 41.83
CA VAL A 132 -48.62 -6.29 41.92
C VAL A 132 -49.45 -6.21 40.64
N CYS A 133 -49.37 -7.25 39.82
CA CYS A 133 -50.52 -7.75 39.06
C CYS A 133 -50.43 -9.27 39.00
N LEU A 134 -51.20 -9.91 39.89
CA LEU A 134 -51.51 -11.33 39.92
C LEU A 134 -52.48 -11.69 38.78
N LEU A 135 -52.19 -12.75 38.04
CA LEU A 135 -53.19 -13.64 37.41
C LEU A 135 -52.62 -15.06 37.55
N ARG A 136 -52.83 -15.70 38.70
CA ARG A 136 -53.78 -16.80 38.93
C ARG A 136 -53.62 -17.95 37.93
N ASP A 137 -52.87 -18.96 38.39
CA ASP A 137 -53.00 -20.34 37.98
C ASP A 137 -54.41 -20.86 38.31
N LEU A 138 -55.08 -21.44 37.32
CA LEU A 138 -56.20 -22.34 37.49
C LEU A 138 -55.88 -23.62 36.71
N SER A 139 -55.45 -24.65 37.44
CA SER A 139 -55.47 -26.03 36.97
C SER A 139 -56.92 -26.49 36.86
N ILE A 140 -57.34 -26.88 35.65
CA ILE A 140 -58.56 -27.66 35.42
C ILE A 140 -58.18 -28.87 34.57
N ALA A 141 -58.68 -30.01 35.02
CA ALA A 141 -58.44 -31.35 34.52
C ALA A 141 -58.82 -31.55 33.05
N ALA A 142 -58.08 -32.44 32.39
CA ALA A 142 -58.38 -32.95 31.06
C ALA A 142 -59.66 -33.78 31.03
N PRO A 143 -60.36 -33.77 29.88
CA PRO A 143 -60.73 -35.03 29.26
C PRO A 143 -60.34 -35.11 27.78
N HIS A 144 -60.00 -36.32 27.38
CA HIS A 144 -59.70 -36.74 26.01
C HIS A 144 -60.82 -36.37 25.04
N THR A 145 -60.49 -35.57 24.01
CA THR A 145 -61.22 -35.54 22.74
C THR A 145 -60.26 -35.34 21.57
N THR A 146 -60.44 -36.15 20.55
CA THR A 146 -59.72 -36.23 19.27
C THR A 146 -59.57 -34.88 18.53
N PRO A 147 -58.45 -34.65 17.82
CA PRO A 147 -58.19 -33.36 17.17
C PRO A 147 -58.95 -33.22 15.83
N PRO A 148 -59.59 -32.07 15.54
CA PRO A 148 -59.93 -31.69 14.17
C PRO A 148 -58.68 -31.18 13.45
N ALA A 149 -58.56 -31.54 12.17
CA ALA A 149 -57.46 -31.17 11.30
C ALA A 149 -57.23 -29.64 11.28
N MET A 150 -56.16 -29.19 11.94
CA MET A 150 -55.62 -27.85 11.79
C MET A 150 -54.99 -27.74 10.40
N LYS A 151 -55.65 -26.98 9.53
CA LYS A 151 -55.07 -26.47 8.30
C LYS A 151 -53.89 -25.57 8.68
N PHE A 152 -52.67 -26.09 8.57
CA PHE A 152 -51.46 -25.30 8.63
C PHE A 152 -51.42 -24.38 7.41
N SER A 153 -51.93 -23.16 7.57
CA SER A 153 -51.60 -22.07 6.66
C SER A 153 -50.11 -21.78 6.79
N LEU A 154 -49.32 -22.23 5.80
CA LEU A 154 -47.94 -21.79 5.61
C LEU A 154 -47.97 -20.28 5.30
N ALA A 155 -47.86 -19.45 6.33
CA ALA A 155 -47.43 -18.07 6.18
C ALA A 155 -45.92 -18.08 5.95
N ALA A 156 -45.52 -18.11 4.67
CA ALA A 156 -44.13 -17.89 4.28
C ALA A 156 -43.74 -16.44 4.61
N ALA A 157 -43.08 -16.24 5.77
CA ALA A 157 -42.40 -14.99 6.07
C ALA A 157 -41.14 -14.90 5.21
N ALA A 158 -41.30 -14.43 3.96
CA ALA A 158 -40.19 -13.99 3.13
C ALA A 158 -39.62 -12.70 3.72
N VAL A 159 -38.68 -12.83 4.68
CA VAL A 159 -37.77 -11.74 5.01
C VAL A 159 -36.85 -11.59 3.80
N ALA A 160 -37.25 -10.75 2.85
CA ALA A 160 -36.37 -10.26 1.82
C ALA A 160 -35.24 -9.49 2.53
N ALA A 161 -34.11 -10.16 2.74
CA ALA A 161 -32.87 -9.51 3.11
C ALA A 161 -32.46 -8.61 1.93
N CYS A 162 -33.00 -7.39 1.91
CA CYS A 162 -32.39 -6.29 1.18
C CYS A 162 -31.04 -6.02 1.88
N ALA A 163 -30.02 -6.80 1.53
CA ALA A 163 -28.66 -6.36 1.75
C ALA A 163 -28.52 -5.06 0.95
N PRO A 164 -28.27 -3.90 1.58
CA PRO A 164 -27.93 -2.72 0.81
C PRO A 164 -26.71 -3.09 -0.02
N LEU A 165 -26.84 -3.00 -1.35
CA LEU A 165 -25.69 -2.92 -2.24
C LEU A 165 -25.01 -1.59 -1.89
N ALA A 166 -24.18 -1.61 -0.84
CA ALA A 166 -23.41 -0.45 -0.44
C ALA A 166 -22.41 -0.15 -1.56
N SER A 167 -22.75 0.80 -2.41
CA SER A 167 -21.83 1.36 -3.40
C SER A 167 -20.90 2.31 -2.67
N GLY A 168 -19.85 1.78 -2.04
CA GLY A 168 -18.88 2.58 -1.28
C GLY A 168 -17.75 3.16 -2.11
N HIS A 169 -18.07 3.66 -3.30
CA HIS A 169 -17.09 4.06 -4.29
C HIS A 169 -16.68 5.54 -4.14
N ALA A 170 -15.51 5.95 -4.65
CA ALA A 170 -15.07 7.35 -4.54
C ALA A 170 -14.16 7.80 -5.70
N ILE A 171 -14.12 9.11 -5.95
CA ILE A 171 -13.29 9.74 -6.99
C ILE A 171 -12.50 10.91 -6.40
N PHE A 172 -11.17 10.90 -6.58
CA PHE A 172 -10.33 12.08 -6.31
C PHE A 172 -10.55 13.13 -7.40
N GLN A 173 -11.08 14.30 -7.01
CA GLN A 173 -11.67 15.24 -7.97
C GLN A 173 -11.35 16.72 -7.72
N LYS A 174 -10.68 17.08 -6.62
CA LYS A 174 -10.19 18.44 -6.36
C LYS A 174 -8.88 18.43 -5.59
N LEU A 175 -8.01 19.38 -5.88
CA LEU A 175 -6.81 19.66 -5.10
C LEU A 175 -6.98 20.97 -4.34
N SER A 176 -6.48 21.05 -3.11
CA SER A 176 -6.26 22.31 -2.40
C SER A 176 -4.78 22.54 -2.14
N VAL A 177 -4.36 23.80 -2.15
CA VAL A 177 -2.99 24.25 -1.89
C VAL A 177 -3.03 25.26 -0.75
N ASN A 178 -2.41 24.94 0.38
CA ASN A 178 -2.43 25.76 1.61
C ASN A 178 -3.84 26.21 2.01
N GLY A 179 -4.80 25.28 1.94
CA GLY A 179 -6.22 25.52 2.27
C GLY A 179 -7.05 26.14 1.14
N LYS A 180 -6.44 26.58 0.03
CA LYS A 180 -7.17 27.12 -1.12
C LYS A 180 -7.59 26.02 -2.09
N ASP A 181 -8.88 25.72 -2.15
CA ASP A 181 -9.47 24.82 -3.16
C ASP A 181 -9.21 25.36 -4.58
N GLN A 182 -8.69 24.51 -5.46
CA GLN A 182 -8.36 24.84 -6.86
C GLN A 182 -9.56 24.68 -7.80
N GLY A 183 -10.69 24.14 -7.31
CA GLY A 183 -11.94 23.99 -8.03
C GLY A 183 -12.16 22.58 -8.59
N GLN A 184 -13.43 22.27 -8.86
CA GLN A 184 -13.90 20.98 -9.37
C GLN A 184 -13.18 20.59 -10.67
N LEU A 185 -12.49 19.44 -10.65
CA LEU A 185 -11.73 18.85 -11.77
C LEU A 185 -10.64 19.75 -12.39
N ASN A 186 -10.36 20.91 -11.80
CA ASN A 186 -9.27 21.76 -12.24
C ASN A 186 -7.95 21.07 -11.96
N GLY A 187 -7.15 20.88 -13.02
CA GLY A 187 -5.87 20.19 -12.94
C GLY A 187 -5.97 18.69 -12.69
N ILE A 188 -7.17 18.08 -12.73
CA ILE A 188 -7.36 16.65 -12.44
C ILE A 188 -7.62 15.86 -13.73
N ARG A 189 -7.08 14.63 -13.76
CA ARG A 189 -7.47 13.53 -14.64
C ARG A 189 -8.24 12.53 -13.80
N ALA A 190 -9.55 12.45 -14.01
CA ALA A 190 -10.47 11.65 -13.20
C ALA A 190 -11.30 10.70 -14.08
N PRO A 191 -11.63 9.50 -13.59
CA PRO A 191 -12.61 8.64 -14.24
C PRO A 191 -14.00 9.30 -14.24
N ASN A 192 -14.83 8.93 -15.22
CA ASN A 192 -16.21 9.43 -15.33
C ASN A 192 -17.22 8.64 -14.48
N ASN A 193 -16.76 7.57 -13.82
CA ASN A 193 -17.53 6.79 -12.86
C ASN A 193 -16.63 6.48 -11.67
N ASN A 194 -17.24 5.98 -10.62
CA ASN A 194 -16.56 5.67 -9.37
C ASN A 194 -16.17 4.18 -9.27
N ASN A 195 -16.29 3.39 -10.34
CA ASN A 195 -15.94 1.97 -10.29
C ASN A 195 -14.45 1.79 -9.97
N PRO A 196 -14.11 0.74 -9.20
CA PRO A 196 -12.73 0.53 -8.78
C PRO A 196 -11.94 -0.15 -9.89
N VAL A 197 -10.62 0.00 -9.84
CA VAL A 197 -9.70 -0.84 -10.61
C VAL A 197 -9.27 -2.02 -9.73
N SER A 198 -9.49 -3.24 -10.19
CA SER A 198 -9.12 -4.47 -9.47
C SER A 198 -8.06 -5.32 -10.19
N ASP A 199 -7.64 -4.90 -11.39
CA ASP A 199 -6.52 -5.51 -12.11
C ASP A 199 -5.26 -4.64 -11.98
N VAL A 200 -4.26 -5.15 -11.25
CA VAL A 200 -2.97 -4.46 -11.04
C VAL A 200 -2.12 -4.35 -12.31
N ASN A 201 -2.47 -5.08 -13.37
CA ASN A 201 -1.79 -5.02 -14.67
C ASN A 201 -2.47 -4.04 -15.64
N SER A 202 -3.62 -3.48 -15.27
CA SER A 202 -4.34 -2.53 -16.11
C SER A 202 -3.67 -1.16 -16.12
N ASN A 203 -3.65 -0.51 -17.28
CA ASN A 203 -3.27 0.90 -17.42
C ASN A 203 -4.16 1.83 -16.58
N SER A 204 -5.40 1.43 -16.27
CA SER A 204 -6.29 2.19 -15.39
C SER A 204 -5.79 2.25 -13.94
N LEU A 205 -4.85 1.40 -13.53
CA LEU A 205 -4.27 1.46 -12.19
C LEU A 205 -3.57 2.81 -11.95
N THR A 206 -3.00 3.42 -12.99
CA THR A 206 -2.16 4.61 -12.86
C THR A 206 -2.95 5.84 -12.44
N CYS A 207 -3.99 6.23 -13.18
CA CYS A 207 -4.77 7.45 -12.92
C CYS A 207 -6.29 7.21 -12.95
N GLY A 208 -6.72 5.98 -12.70
CA GLY A 208 -8.11 5.56 -12.85
C GLY A 208 -8.45 5.23 -14.30
N SER A 209 -9.67 4.74 -14.50
CA SER A 209 -10.23 4.52 -15.84
C SER A 209 -10.27 5.82 -16.65
N PRO A 210 -10.12 5.76 -17.99
CA PRO A 210 -10.19 6.95 -18.83
C PRO A 210 -11.48 7.76 -18.59
N GLY A 211 -11.34 9.08 -18.58
CA GLY A 211 -12.43 10.00 -18.29
C GLY A 211 -12.03 11.45 -18.52
N THR A 212 -12.50 12.33 -17.66
CA THR A 212 -12.24 13.78 -17.74
C THR A 212 -10.75 14.08 -17.56
N THR A 213 -10.19 14.91 -18.44
CA THR A 213 -8.79 15.37 -18.39
C THR A 213 -8.73 16.88 -18.51
N SER A 214 -8.35 17.56 -17.43
CA SER A 214 -8.08 18.99 -17.45
C SER A 214 -6.78 19.33 -18.20
N GLN A 215 -6.71 20.49 -18.83
CA GLN A 215 -5.46 21.06 -19.39
C GLN A 215 -4.73 21.99 -18.41
N LYS A 216 -5.35 22.35 -17.28
CA LYS A 216 -4.71 23.19 -16.26
C LYS A 216 -3.57 22.45 -15.55
N VAL A 217 -2.52 23.20 -15.20
CA VAL A 217 -1.45 22.76 -14.30
C VAL A 217 -1.53 23.64 -13.06
N ILE A 218 -1.60 23.02 -11.88
CA ILE A 218 -1.72 23.72 -10.60
C ILE A 218 -0.33 24.06 -10.09
N ASP A 219 -0.11 25.31 -9.73
CA ASP A 219 1.14 25.76 -9.13
C ASP A 219 1.19 25.41 -7.65
N VAL A 220 2.30 24.80 -7.24
CA VAL A 220 2.60 24.45 -5.85
C VAL A 220 4.07 24.77 -5.55
N ALA A 221 4.40 24.99 -4.29
CA ALA A 221 5.77 25.10 -3.80
C ALA A 221 6.14 23.85 -3.00
N ALA A 222 7.39 23.40 -3.11
CA ALA A 222 7.91 22.37 -2.21
C ALA A 222 7.73 22.81 -0.75
N GLY A 223 7.16 21.95 0.09
CA GLY A 223 6.76 22.27 1.47
C GLY A 223 5.28 22.66 1.65
N ASP A 224 4.54 22.92 0.56
CA ASP A 224 3.11 23.26 0.66
C ASP A 224 2.29 22.14 1.30
N LYS A 225 1.28 22.54 2.09
CA LYS A 225 0.24 21.63 2.56
C LYS A 225 -0.78 21.45 1.45
N LEU A 226 -0.86 20.24 0.91
CA LEU A 226 -1.81 19.86 -0.12
C LEU A 226 -2.99 19.09 0.49
N GLY A 227 -4.16 19.23 -0.12
CA GLY A 227 -5.33 18.42 0.21
C GLY A 227 -5.92 17.78 -1.04
N ALA A 228 -6.07 16.47 -1.06
CA ALA A 228 -6.76 15.73 -2.11
C ALA A 228 -8.21 15.44 -1.66
N TYR A 229 -9.19 15.91 -2.42
CA TYR A 229 -10.60 15.69 -2.11
C TYR A 229 -11.18 14.51 -2.87
N TYR A 230 -11.74 13.56 -2.12
CA TYR A 230 -12.57 12.47 -2.63
C TYR A 230 -14.05 12.79 -2.46
N GLY A 231 -14.88 12.36 -3.40
CA GLY A 231 -16.32 12.27 -3.19
C GLY A 231 -16.91 11.03 -3.86
N HIS A 232 -18.06 10.59 -3.37
CA HIS A 232 -18.75 9.39 -3.84
C HIS A 232 -18.94 9.40 -5.36
N VAL A 233 -19.37 10.53 -5.91
CA VAL A 233 -19.44 10.78 -7.36
C VAL A 233 -18.78 12.11 -7.72
N ILE A 234 -18.67 12.39 -9.02
CA ILE A 234 -18.26 13.71 -9.50
C ILE A 234 -19.25 14.76 -8.97
N GLY A 235 -18.73 15.77 -8.26
CA GLY A 235 -19.53 16.81 -7.60
C GLY A 235 -19.78 16.55 -6.10
N GLY A 236 -19.43 15.38 -5.57
CA GLY A 236 -19.50 15.08 -4.13
C GLY A 236 -20.48 13.95 -3.80
N ALA A 237 -21.53 14.27 -3.06
CA ALA A 237 -22.57 13.32 -2.67
C ALA A 237 -23.46 12.96 -3.87
N GLN A 238 -23.90 11.70 -3.96
CA GLN A 238 -24.78 11.25 -5.05
C GLN A 238 -26.22 11.75 -4.87
N PHE A 239 -26.65 11.91 -3.63
CA PHE A 239 -27.98 12.40 -3.25
C PHE A 239 -27.91 13.08 -1.86
N ALA A 240 -29.01 13.69 -1.43
CA ALA A 240 -29.09 14.31 -0.10
C ALA A 240 -28.94 13.25 1.00
N ASN A 241 -28.13 13.55 2.03
CA ASN A 241 -27.81 12.63 3.13
C ASN A 241 -27.15 11.31 2.70
N ASP A 242 -26.37 11.36 1.62
CA ASP A 242 -25.54 10.25 1.16
C ASP A 242 -24.56 9.81 2.26
N ARG A 243 -24.84 8.66 2.87
CA ARG A 243 -24.03 8.08 3.95
C ARG A 243 -22.70 7.51 3.45
N ASP A 244 -22.60 7.30 2.13
CA ASP A 244 -21.41 6.79 1.47
C ASP A 244 -20.56 7.93 0.90
N HIS A 245 -20.90 9.19 1.18
CA HIS A 245 -20.05 10.34 0.90
C HIS A 245 -19.12 10.67 2.09
N PRO A 246 -17.80 10.84 1.87
CA PRO A 246 -17.05 10.79 0.61
C PRO A 246 -16.79 9.37 0.07
N ILE A 247 -16.83 8.39 0.96
CA ILE A 247 -16.73 6.95 0.68
C ILE A 247 -17.47 6.19 1.81
N ALA A 248 -18.02 5.01 1.54
CA ALA A 248 -18.62 4.20 2.61
C ALA A 248 -17.61 3.83 3.69
N ALA A 249 -18.02 3.89 4.96
CA ALA A 249 -17.15 3.63 6.10
C ALA A 249 -16.58 2.20 6.14
N SER A 250 -17.17 1.24 5.40
CA SER A 250 -16.65 -0.12 5.26
C SER A 250 -15.35 -0.19 4.46
N HIS A 251 -15.06 0.79 3.59
CA HIS A 251 -13.95 0.77 2.64
C HIS A 251 -12.60 1.12 3.29
N LYS A 252 -12.28 0.44 4.39
CA LYS A 252 -11.00 0.62 5.10
C LYS A 252 -9.83 0.37 4.18
N GLY A 253 -8.77 1.14 4.38
CA GLY A 253 -7.52 0.95 3.67
C GLY A 253 -6.63 2.19 3.66
N PRO A 254 -5.47 2.11 3.00
CA PRO A 254 -4.52 3.21 2.93
C PRO A 254 -4.93 4.27 1.89
N ILE A 255 -4.33 5.45 2.04
CA ILE A 255 -4.26 6.47 1.00
C ILE A 255 -2.78 6.79 0.75
N GLN A 256 -2.37 6.79 -0.51
CA GLN A 256 -0.98 6.95 -0.92
C GLN A 256 -0.86 8.01 -2.02
N VAL A 257 0.26 8.74 -2.02
CA VAL A 257 0.55 9.78 -3.01
C VAL A 257 1.90 9.53 -3.66
N TYR A 258 1.91 9.61 -4.99
CA TYR A 258 3.10 9.45 -5.81
C TYR A 258 3.28 10.63 -6.74
N LEU A 259 4.53 10.95 -7.07
CA LEU A 259 4.89 11.91 -8.09
C LEU A 259 5.66 11.23 -9.22
N ALA A 260 5.41 11.68 -10.44
CA ALA A 260 6.25 11.39 -11.60
C ALA A 260 6.62 12.69 -12.29
N LYS A 261 7.93 12.93 -12.46
CA LYS A 261 8.42 14.11 -13.19
C LYS A 261 8.12 13.93 -14.68
N VAL A 262 7.61 14.97 -15.31
CA VAL A 262 7.26 14.99 -16.72
C VAL A 262 7.66 16.31 -17.36
N ASP A 263 7.83 16.31 -18.69
CA ASP A 263 8.16 17.54 -19.43
C ASP A 263 7.01 18.55 -19.41
N ASN A 264 5.78 18.05 -19.58
CA ASN A 264 4.56 18.85 -19.54
C ASN A 264 3.41 18.04 -18.90
N ALA A 265 2.94 18.46 -17.73
CA ALA A 265 1.90 17.77 -16.98
C ALA A 265 0.53 17.82 -17.65
N ALA A 266 0.25 18.80 -18.51
CA ALA A 266 -1.01 18.87 -19.25
C ALA A 266 -1.09 17.83 -20.37
N THR A 267 0.04 17.49 -21.01
CA THR A 267 0.06 16.64 -22.21
C THR A 267 0.74 15.29 -22.03
N ALA A 268 1.51 15.08 -20.96
CA ALA A 268 2.20 13.82 -20.72
C ALA A 268 1.23 12.63 -20.62
N SER A 269 1.63 11.47 -21.14
CA SER A 269 0.93 10.20 -20.87
C SER A 269 0.95 9.90 -19.37
N SER A 270 -0.19 9.45 -18.83
CA SER A 270 -0.25 8.94 -17.46
C SER A 270 0.60 7.66 -17.29
N ASN A 271 0.61 6.79 -18.30
CA ASN A 271 1.30 5.51 -18.28
C ASN A 271 2.75 5.64 -18.76
N GLY A 272 3.60 4.72 -18.29
CA GLY A 272 5.02 4.66 -18.66
C GLY A 272 5.93 5.63 -17.91
N GLN A 273 5.38 6.38 -16.96
CA GLN A 273 6.15 7.30 -16.11
C GLN A 273 6.87 6.59 -14.97
N ASN A 274 7.95 7.19 -14.48
CA ASN A 274 8.70 6.72 -13.33
C ASN A 274 8.20 7.44 -12.07
N TRP A 275 7.53 6.69 -11.19
CA TRP A 275 6.86 7.20 -10.00
C TRP A 275 7.71 6.99 -8.75
N PHE A 276 7.67 7.96 -7.83
CA PHE A 276 8.19 7.81 -6.47
C PHE A 276 7.11 8.22 -5.47
N LYS A 277 7.07 7.51 -4.33
CA LYS A 277 6.06 7.72 -3.28
C LYS A 277 6.47 8.88 -2.40
N ILE A 278 5.57 9.84 -2.16
CA ILE A 278 5.82 11.00 -1.28
C ILE A 278 5.00 10.97 0.01
N GLU A 279 3.93 10.16 0.06
CA GLU A 279 3.09 9.99 1.23
C GLU A 279 2.44 8.61 1.23
N SER A 280 2.28 8.03 2.42
CA SER A 280 1.50 6.82 2.64
C SER A 280 0.96 6.79 4.07
N GLN A 281 -0.35 6.89 4.17
CA GLN A 281 -1.07 6.69 5.42
C GLN A 281 -1.85 5.38 5.32
N GLY A 282 -1.54 4.44 6.22
CA GLY A 282 -2.16 3.11 6.28
C GLY A 282 -3.05 2.93 7.49
N PHE A 283 -2.84 1.83 8.20
CA PHE A 283 -3.48 1.54 9.49
C PHE A 283 -2.59 1.99 10.65
N ASN A 284 -3.15 2.75 11.59
CA ASN A 284 -2.50 3.10 12.84
C ASN A 284 -2.88 2.07 13.92
N SER A 285 -1.91 1.27 14.35
CA SER A 285 -2.12 0.18 15.30
C SER A 285 -2.45 0.64 16.73
N GLN A 286 -2.14 1.89 17.08
CA GLN A 286 -2.43 2.48 18.39
C GLN A 286 -3.88 2.99 18.45
N THR A 287 -4.33 3.72 17.42
CA THR A 287 -5.68 4.29 17.37
C THR A 287 -6.71 3.36 16.74
N LYS A 288 -6.26 2.27 16.09
CA LYS A 288 -7.08 1.34 15.30
C LYS A 288 -7.84 2.05 14.17
N LYS A 289 -7.23 3.10 13.59
CA LYS A 289 -7.81 3.89 12.49
C LYS A 289 -7.06 3.70 11.20
N TRP A 290 -7.80 3.65 10.10
CA TRP A 290 -7.29 3.67 8.73
C TRP A 290 -7.25 5.09 8.18
N ALA A 291 -6.46 5.32 7.13
CA ALA A 291 -6.47 6.60 6.42
C ALA A 291 -7.87 6.98 5.91
N VAL A 292 -8.68 5.99 5.51
CA VAL A 292 -10.08 6.22 5.13
C VAL A 292 -10.95 6.75 6.28
N ASP A 293 -10.66 6.36 7.53
CA ASP A 293 -11.38 6.92 8.68
C ASP A 293 -11.09 8.42 8.83
N ALA A 294 -9.83 8.82 8.63
CA ALA A 294 -9.44 10.22 8.64
C ALA A 294 -10.03 10.99 7.46
N LEU A 295 -10.09 10.38 6.27
CA LEU A 295 -10.74 10.96 5.08
C LEU A 295 -12.21 11.30 5.35
N ILE A 296 -12.96 10.36 5.94
CA ILE A 296 -14.38 10.56 6.29
C ILE A 296 -14.51 11.64 7.36
N ALA A 297 -13.69 11.59 8.42
CA ALA A 297 -13.70 12.60 9.48
C ALA A 297 -13.38 14.02 8.96
N ASN A 298 -12.53 14.11 7.93
CA ASN A 298 -12.17 15.36 7.25
C ASN A 298 -13.06 15.68 6.04
N GLN A 299 -14.29 15.14 6.01
CA GLN A 299 -15.31 15.47 5.00
C GLN A 299 -14.79 15.31 3.56
N GLY A 300 -14.01 14.25 3.30
CA GLY A 300 -13.49 13.94 1.97
C GLY A 300 -12.09 14.49 1.68
N TRP A 301 -11.48 15.26 2.58
CA TRP A 301 -10.12 15.77 2.37
C TRP A 301 -9.05 14.88 3.01
N PHE A 302 -8.09 14.45 2.19
CA PHE A 302 -6.84 13.85 2.62
C PHE A 302 -5.72 14.87 2.52
N TYR A 303 -5.12 15.25 3.66
CA TYR A 303 -4.06 16.26 3.71
C TYR A 303 -2.67 15.64 3.89
N PHE A 304 -1.69 16.20 3.20
CA PHE A 304 -0.28 15.82 3.26
C PHE A 304 0.59 17.02 2.88
N ASN A 305 1.88 16.97 3.20
CA ASN A 305 2.83 18.01 2.80
C ASN A 305 3.62 17.54 1.58
N LEU A 306 3.78 18.41 0.58
CA LEU A 306 4.71 18.17 -0.52
C LEU A 306 6.15 18.21 0.05
N PRO A 307 6.99 17.17 -0.09
CA PRO A 307 8.30 17.18 0.55
C PRO A 307 9.18 18.34 0.06
N ALA A 308 9.82 19.05 0.99
CA ALA A 308 10.58 20.27 0.70
C ALA A 308 11.79 20.04 -0.23
N CYS A 309 12.31 18.82 -0.29
CA CYS A 309 13.42 18.45 -1.16
C CYS A 309 13.00 18.13 -2.60
N VAL A 310 11.70 18.02 -2.93
CA VAL A 310 11.24 17.76 -4.31
C VAL A 310 11.75 18.83 -5.26
N ALA A 311 12.39 18.40 -6.35
CA ALA A 311 12.95 19.31 -7.34
C ALA A 311 11.86 20.11 -8.09
N PRO A 312 12.13 21.35 -8.51
CA PRO A 312 11.17 22.14 -9.27
C PRO A 312 10.90 21.54 -10.67
N GLY A 313 9.72 21.80 -11.22
CA GLY A 313 9.30 21.41 -12.56
C GLY A 313 7.88 20.83 -12.59
N GLN A 314 7.50 20.20 -13.70
CA GLN A 314 6.16 19.64 -13.87
C GLN A 314 6.09 18.17 -13.45
N TYR A 315 4.97 17.81 -12.83
CA TYR A 315 4.72 16.47 -12.30
C TYR A 315 3.27 16.05 -12.56
N LEU A 316 3.09 14.75 -12.80
CA LEU A 316 1.83 14.09 -12.49
C LEU A 316 1.86 13.66 -11.03
N MET A 317 0.79 13.93 -10.30
CA MET A 317 0.60 13.52 -8.90
C MET A 317 -0.55 12.53 -8.81
N ARG A 318 -0.21 11.26 -8.62
CA ARG A 318 -1.18 10.18 -8.44
C ARG A 318 -1.57 10.10 -6.98
N VAL A 319 -2.86 10.22 -6.70
CA VAL A 319 -3.44 9.95 -5.38
C VAL A 319 -4.29 8.69 -5.51
N GLU A 320 -4.10 7.77 -4.58
CA GLU A 320 -4.75 6.47 -4.57
C GLU A 320 -5.33 6.16 -3.20
N LEU A 321 -6.59 5.71 -3.20
CA LEU A 321 -7.23 5.01 -2.10
C LEU A 321 -7.36 3.54 -2.50
N LEU A 322 -6.93 2.63 -1.61
CA LEU A 322 -7.10 1.19 -1.79
C LEU A 322 -8.10 0.67 -0.76
N ALA A 323 -9.30 0.29 -1.16
CA ALA A 323 -10.28 -0.30 -0.26
C ALA A 323 -10.06 -1.81 -0.11
N LEU A 324 -10.03 -2.27 1.13
CA LEU A 324 -9.62 -3.63 1.52
C LEU A 324 -10.77 -4.47 2.10
N HIS A 325 -12.01 -3.98 2.06
CA HIS A 325 -13.16 -4.65 2.69
C HIS A 325 -13.42 -6.07 2.15
N SER A 326 -12.98 -6.36 0.92
CA SER A 326 -13.06 -7.70 0.31
C SER A 326 -11.68 -8.27 -0.05
N ALA A 327 -10.60 -7.64 0.41
CA ALA A 327 -9.22 -7.97 0.03
C ALA A 327 -8.68 -9.28 0.61
N ASN A 328 -9.46 -10.01 1.41
CA ASN A 328 -9.09 -11.36 1.84
C ASN A 328 -9.29 -12.41 0.73
N ARG A 329 -9.85 -12.01 -0.41
CA ARG A 329 -10.05 -12.84 -1.60
C ARG A 329 -9.19 -12.31 -2.75
N PRO A 330 -8.58 -13.18 -3.57
CA PRO A 330 -7.81 -12.76 -4.74
C PRO A 330 -8.60 -11.82 -5.65
N ASN A 331 -7.97 -10.72 -6.09
CA ASN A 331 -8.51 -9.74 -7.02
C ASN A 331 -9.82 -9.05 -6.59
N GLN A 332 -10.14 -9.06 -5.30
CA GLN A 332 -11.31 -8.37 -4.71
C GLN A 332 -10.93 -7.09 -3.96
N PHE A 333 -9.67 -6.65 -4.09
CA PHE A 333 -9.23 -5.32 -3.68
C PHE A 333 -9.71 -4.26 -4.69
N GLN A 334 -9.83 -3.02 -4.23
CA GLN A 334 -10.46 -1.95 -5.02
C GLN A 334 -9.62 -0.68 -4.98
N PHE A 335 -9.00 -0.34 -6.12
CA PHE A 335 -8.23 0.89 -6.27
C PHE A 335 -9.08 2.03 -6.82
N TYR A 336 -9.00 3.18 -6.15
CA TYR A 336 -9.60 4.45 -6.55
C TYR A 336 -8.51 5.49 -6.72
N SER A 337 -7.99 5.57 -7.95
CA SER A 337 -6.91 6.49 -8.30
C SER A 337 -7.36 7.57 -9.28
N SER A 338 -6.77 8.74 -9.14
CA SER A 338 -6.83 9.84 -10.12
C SER A 338 -5.51 10.61 -10.07
N CYS A 339 -5.25 11.44 -11.06
CA CYS A 339 -3.99 12.18 -11.14
C CYS A 339 -4.23 13.69 -11.21
N ALA A 340 -3.48 14.46 -10.43
CA ALA A 340 -3.38 15.89 -10.58
C ALA A 340 -2.16 16.28 -11.44
N GLN A 341 -2.27 17.41 -12.13
CA GLN A 341 -1.22 18.00 -12.94
C GLN A 341 -0.68 19.20 -12.16
N ILE A 342 0.58 19.14 -11.73
CA ILE A 342 1.17 20.16 -10.86
C ILE A 342 2.49 20.69 -11.43
N ARG A 343 2.82 21.93 -11.07
CA ARG A 343 4.12 22.56 -11.31
C ARG A 343 4.71 22.97 -9.96
N VAL A 344 5.77 22.27 -9.58
CA VAL A 344 6.49 22.49 -8.33
C VAL A 344 7.51 23.61 -8.52
N SER A 345 7.50 24.57 -7.61
CA SER A 345 8.51 25.62 -7.46
C SER A 345 9.36 25.38 -6.20
N GLY A 346 10.48 26.11 -6.06
CA GLY A 346 11.41 25.99 -4.94
C GLY A 346 12.82 25.61 -5.38
N SER A 347 13.63 25.13 -4.43
CA SER A 347 15.06 24.85 -4.61
C SER A 347 15.46 23.40 -4.30
N GLY A 348 14.47 22.52 -4.13
CA GLY A 348 14.69 21.09 -3.91
C GLY A 348 15.54 20.45 -5.01
N LYS A 349 16.23 19.37 -4.66
CA LYS A 349 17.17 18.65 -5.55
C LYS A 349 16.98 17.14 -5.52
N LEU A 350 15.87 16.65 -4.97
CA LEU A 350 15.60 15.22 -4.84
C LEU A 350 15.68 14.54 -6.21
N ALA A 351 16.62 13.62 -6.32
CA ALA A 351 16.66 12.58 -7.34
C ALA A 351 16.27 11.26 -6.65
N PRO A 352 15.04 10.74 -6.84
CA PRO A 352 14.59 9.55 -6.14
C PRO A 352 15.52 8.36 -6.44
N ALA A 353 16.11 7.77 -5.39
CA ALA A 353 17.00 6.62 -5.52
C ALA A 353 16.27 5.38 -6.08
N GLN A 354 14.96 5.29 -5.84
CA GLN A 354 14.10 4.24 -6.36
C GLN A 354 12.86 4.87 -7.00
N THR A 355 12.54 4.37 -8.20
CA THR A 355 11.28 4.68 -8.87
C THR A 355 10.63 3.38 -9.31
N VAL A 356 9.31 3.43 -9.49
CA VAL A 356 8.48 2.30 -9.93
C VAL A 356 7.59 2.71 -11.08
N ARG A 357 6.97 1.74 -11.75
CA ARG A 357 6.03 1.99 -12.85
C ARG A 357 4.64 1.47 -12.49
N PHE A 358 3.62 2.16 -12.98
CA PHE A 358 2.24 1.69 -12.93
C PHE A 358 1.75 1.46 -14.38
N PRO A 359 1.22 0.26 -14.71
CA PRO A 359 1.26 -0.98 -13.91
C PRO A 359 2.70 -1.51 -13.69
N GLY A 360 2.89 -2.41 -12.72
CA GLY A 360 4.15 -3.10 -12.42
C GLY A 360 4.67 -2.95 -10.98
N ALA A 361 4.36 -1.85 -10.30
CA ALA A 361 4.77 -1.62 -8.91
C ALA A 361 4.05 -2.53 -7.91
N TYR A 362 2.87 -3.02 -8.26
CA TYR A 362 2.00 -3.83 -7.42
C TYR A 362 1.85 -5.22 -7.98
N THR A 363 1.72 -6.19 -7.08
CA THR A 363 1.33 -7.57 -7.42
C THR A 363 0.02 -7.89 -6.69
N ALA A 364 -0.84 -8.71 -7.30
CA ALA A 364 -2.12 -9.07 -6.69
C ALA A 364 -1.96 -9.82 -5.36
N ASN A 365 -0.79 -10.43 -5.11
CA ASN A 365 -0.45 -11.17 -3.90
C ASN A 365 0.41 -10.36 -2.92
N ASP A 366 0.62 -9.05 -3.15
CA ASP A 366 1.28 -8.20 -2.16
C ASP A 366 0.50 -8.27 -0.84
N ARG A 367 1.21 -8.43 0.28
CA ARG A 367 0.60 -8.51 1.62
C ARG A 367 -0.17 -7.25 2.03
N GLY A 368 0.05 -6.12 1.34
CA GLY A 368 -0.75 -4.91 1.49
C GLY A 368 -2.02 -4.88 0.65
N ILE A 369 -2.17 -5.82 -0.30
CA ILE A 369 -3.23 -5.88 -1.31
C ILE A 369 -4.14 -7.10 -1.11
N LEU A 370 -3.57 -8.31 -0.96
CA LEU A 370 -4.28 -9.53 -0.57
C LEU A 370 -4.11 -9.71 0.93
N VAL A 371 -5.10 -9.27 1.71
CA VAL A 371 -4.99 -9.16 3.16
C VAL A 371 -6.35 -9.31 3.84
N ASN A 372 -6.36 -9.98 4.99
CA ASN A 372 -7.53 -10.04 5.85
C ASN A 372 -7.45 -8.93 6.91
N ILE A 373 -8.31 -7.92 6.80
CA ILE A 373 -8.34 -6.79 7.74
C ILE A 373 -9.19 -7.05 8.99
N TYR A 374 -9.91 -8.18 9.03
CA TYR A 374 -10.95 -8.45 10.03
C TYR A 374 -10.44 -9.28 11.22
N GLY A 375 -10.54 -8.70 12.42
CA GLY A 375 -10.37 -9.37 13.69
C GLY A 375 -11.65 -10.02 14.23
N VAL A 376 -11.69 -10.20 15.55
CA VAL A 376 -12.82 -10.79 16.27
C VAL A 376 -14.08 -9.94 16.06
N ALA A 377 -15.23 -10.61 15.92
CA ALA A 377 -16.53 -9.97 15.70
C ALA A 377 -16.60 -9.03 14.47
N GLY A 378 -15.69 -9.17 13.50
CA GLY A 378 -15.68 -8.38 12.27
C GLY A 378 -15.06 -6.98 12.42
N ALA A 379 -14.33 -6.71 13.51
CA ALA A 379 -13.60 -5.46 13.66
C ALA A 379 -12.50 -5.32 12.60
N THR A 380 -12.38 -4.16 11.95
CA THR A 380 -11.35 -3.93 10.92
C THR A 380 -10.03 -3.43 11.54
N ASP A 381 -9.46 -4.21 12.45
CA ASP A 381 -8.36 -3.83 13.35
C ASP A 381 -7.03 -4.55 13.07
N MET A 382 -6.96 -5.28 11.95
CA MET A 382 -5.81 -6.09 11.52
C MET A 382 -5.45 -7.23 12.48
N ALA A 383 -6.29 -7.60 13.46
CA ALA A 383 -5.93 -8.62 14.44
C ALA A 383 -5.62 -9.99 13.80
N SER A 384 -6.33 -10.38 12.74
CA SER A 384 -6.05 -11.60 11.96
C SER A 384 -4.72 -11.58 11.21
N SER A 385 -4.10 -10.41 11.08
CA SER A 385 -2.85 -10.19 10.35
C SER A 385 -1.75 -9.63 11.25
N GLY A 386 -1.81 -9.94 12.55
CA GLY A 386 -0.77 -9.55 13.52
C GLY A 386 -0.82 -8.09 13.95
N GLY A 387 -1.92 -7.38 13.66
CA GLY A 387 -2.15 -6.01 14.10
C GLY A 387 -1.33 -4.93 13.37
N VAL A 388 -0.63 -5.29 12.30
CA VAL A 388 0.23 -4.40 11.51
C VAL A 388 -0.19 -4.45 10.04
N TYR A 389 -0.24 -3.29 9.40
CA TYR A 389 -0.50 -3.16 7.97
C TYR A 389 0.73 -2.62 7.25
N TYR A 390 0.97 -3.11 6.03
CA TYR A 390 2.08 -2.71 5.20
C TYR A 390 1.54 -2.20 3.85
N PRO A 391 1.48 -0.87 3.65
CA PRO A 391 1.03 -0.31 2.38
C PRO A 391 1.88 -0.79 1.20
N PRO A 392 1.28 -1.12 0.04
CA PRO A 392 2.01 -1.68 -1.11
C PRO A 392 2.91 -0.64 -1.80
N GLY A 393 3.89 -1.12 -2.57
CA GLY A 393 4.80 -0.29 -3.36
C GLY A 393 6.07 0.17 -2.62
N PRO A 394 6.86 1.09 -3.22
CA PRO A 394 8.16 1.51 -2.69
C PRO A 394 8.03 2.27 -1.36
N PRO A 395 9.14 2.46 -0.61
CA PRO A 395 9.14 3.34 0.56
C PRO A 395 8.82 4.80 0.18
N VAL A 396 8.31 5.55 1.15
CA VAL A 396 8.15 7.02 1.03
C VAL A 396 9.53 7.65 0.92
N VAL A 397 9.72 8.59 -0.01
CA VAL A 397 10.97 9.33 -0.12
C VAL A 397 11.19 10.19 1.12
N THR A 398 12.44 10.27 1.58
CA THR A 398 12.84 11.15 2.66
C THR A 398 13.64 12.31 2.12
N CYS A 399 13.33 13.50 2.63
CA CYS A 399 14.30 14.58 2.76
C CYS A 399 15.09 14.32 4.06
#